data_AF-A0A1R3JSW5-F1
#
_entry.id   AF-A0A1R3JSW5-F1
#
_cell.length_a   1.000
_cell.length_b   1.000
_cell.length_c   1.000
_cell.angle_alpha   90.00
_cell.angle_beta   90.00
_cell.angle_gamma   90.00
#
_symmetry.space_group_name_H-M   'P 1'
#
loop_
_entity.id
_entity.type
_entity.pdbx_description
1 polymer ?
#
loop_
_entity_poly.entity_id
_entity_poly.type
_entity_poly.pdbx_seq_one_letter_code
_entity_poly.pdbx_strand_id
1 'polypeptide(L)'
;MNRRVRWDEENLGEIEANKPVRQKITEPKTPYHPMIDDDGSLSPVRRGFNDCIGDAMDAEELRCALNDVASSNSETDRSANFKEQRRVHYDEFLKVKELRRKGSFLEDEDDVEGDSSSSLSSGVKDIGIQGSPATSPQKSSAGTGSNILILRSLNCVKLEVNKPKPLLPMETGEGSMANLASQICSHIASIFDKPSAHPPALDLMVAELTSIASQKGRVFLYGVGREGLMLKALCMRLAHLGLSAHFVFDMTTPPITSKDLLIASAGPGGFSTVDAICSVARSHGGRVLLLTAQPETGSSVKHANVVAYVPAQTMADDKEEEISRTLLPMGSVYEGAMFVLFEMVVFKLGEVLGESPEAIRSRHTNLE
;
A
#
# COMPACT_ATOMS: atom_id res chain seq x y z
N MET A 1 15.81 25.28 38.06
CA MET A 1 17.19 24.78 38.31
C MET A 1 17.67 24.07 37.06
N ASN A 2 18.48 24.72 36.22
CA ASN A 2 19.05 24.09 35.03
C ASN A 2 20.21 23.18 35.46
N ARG A 3 19.96 21.86 35.50
CA ARG A 3 21.05 20.87 35.62
C ARG A 3 21.77 20.83 34.28
N ARG A 4 22.92 21.47 34.21
CA ARG A 4 23.80 21.40 33.05
C ARG A 4 24.67 20.16 33.22
N VAL A 5 24.58 19.21 32.28
CA VAL A 5 25.45 18.03 32.24
C VAL A 5 26.86 18.53 31.96
N ARG A 6 27.80 18.23 32.86
CA ARG A 6 29.22 18.51 32.68
C ARG A 6 29.93 17.17 32.57
N TRP A 7 30.64 16.97 31.47
CA TRP A 7 31.46 15.79 31.26
C TRP A 7 32.65 15.82 32.20
N ASP A 8 32.94 14.67 32.78
CA ASP A 8 34.10 14.46 33.64
C ASP A 8 35.21 13.88 32.77
N GLU A 9 36.13 14.76 32.37
CA GLU A 9 37.26 14.42 31.49
C GLU A 9 38.23 13.41 32.14
N GLU A 10 38.28 13.38 33.48
CA GLU A 10 39.14 12.45 34.22
C GLU A 10 38.56 11.02 34.19
N ASN A 11 37.24 10.92 34.34
CA ASN A 11 36.50 9.66 34.18
C ASN A 11 36.61 9.09 32.75
N LEU A 12 36.58 9.96 31.73
CA LEU A 12 36.81 9.56 30.35
C LEU A 12 38.21 8.97 30.13
N GLY A 13 39.24 9.56 30.74
CA GLY A 13 40.61 9.04 30.71
C GLY A 13 40.74 7.64 31.35
N GLU A 14 40.07 7.42 32.50
CA GLU A 14 40.04 6.11 33.17
C GLU A 14 39.32 5.05 32.32
N ILE A 15 38.21 5.40 31.67
CA ILE A 15 37.45 4.50 30.80
C ILE A 15 38.28 4.10 29.57
N GLU A 16 39.03 5.04 28.98
CA GLU A 16 39.91 4.74 27.85
C GLU A 16 41.10 3.86 28.26
N ALA A 17 41.72 4.15 29.41
CA ALA A 17 42.84 3.38 29.94
C ALA A 17 42.46 1.93 30.29
N ASN A 18 41.23 1.71 30.74
CA ASN A 18 40.75 0.41 31.19
C ASN A 18 39.79 -0.28 30.20
N LYS A 19 39.68 0.22 28.97
CA LYS A 19 38.79 -0.37 27.97
C LYS A 19 39.28 -1.76 27.57
N PRO A 20 38.46 -2.83 27.70
CA PRO A 20 38.89 -4.16 27.28
C PRO A 20 39.17 -4.17 25.78
N VAL A 21 40.18 -4.94 25.36
CA VAL A 21 40.52 -5.14 23.95
C VAL A 21 39.29 -5.70 23.25
N ARG A 22 38.70 -4.91 22.34
CA ARG A 22 37.56 -5.35 21.53
C ARG A 22 37.97 -6.59 20.76
N GLN A 23 37.51 -7.75 21.21
CA GLN A 23 37.57 -8.95 20.38
C GLN A 23 36.65 -8.69 19.19
N LYS A 24 37.22 -8.70 17.99
CA LYS A 24 36.41 -8.71 16.76
C LYS A 24 35.55 -9.97 16.84
N ILE A 25 34.26 -9.79 17.01
CA ILE A 25 33.30 -10.85 16.72
C ILE A 25 33.52 -11.15 15.23
N THR A 26 33.84 -12.38 14.87
CA THR A 26 33.83 -12.82 13.47
C THR A 26 32.38 -12.75 13.01
N GLU A 27 31.98 -11.61 12.47
CA GLU A 27 30.69 -11.48 11.82
C GLU A 27 30.62 -12.55 10.72
N PRO A 28 29.57 -13.40 10.70
CA PRO A 28 29.35 -14.25 9.55
C PRO A 28 29.29 -13.33 8.33
N LYS A 29 29.99 -13.70 7.24
CA LYS A 29 29.96 -12.92 6.00
C LYS A 29 28.51 -12.60 5.67
N THR A 30 28.14 -11.33 5.80
CA THR A 30 26.83 -10.86 5.41
C THR A 30 26.65 -11.13 3.92
N PRO A 31 25.46 -11.56 3.44
CA PRO A 31 25.23 -11.91 2.04
C PRO A 31 25.50 -10.77 1.05
N TYR A 32 25.59 -9.54 1.58
CA TYR A 32 25.96 -8.35 0.84
C TYR A 32 27.46 -8.14 0.94
N HIS A 33 28.22 -8.92 0.18
CA HIS A 33 29.57 -8.49 -0.16
C HIS A 33 29.45 -7.26 -1.05
N PRO A 34 30.09 -6.12 -0.73
CA PRO A 34 30.33 -5.10 -1.73
C PRO A 34 31.10 -5.78 -2.87
N MET A 35 30.66 -5.59 -4.10
CA MET A 35 31.44 -6.01 -5.26
C MET A 35 32.84 -5.42 -5.11
N ILE A 36 33.83 -6.30 -5.04
CA ILE A 36 35.23 -5.90 -5.21
C ILE A 36 35.29 -5.49 -6.68
N ASP A 37 35.53 -4.22 -6.95
CA ASP A 37 35.79 -3.70 -8.28
C ASP A 37 37.14 -4.25 -8.75
N ASP A 38 37.12 -5.46 -9.30
CA ASP A 38 38.23 -6.02 -10.06
C ASP A 38 37.69 -6.51 -11.41
N ASP A 39 37.36 -5.54 -12.25
CA ASP A 39 37.53 -5.68 -13.69
C ASP A 39 37.58 -4.28 -14.30
N GLY A 40 38.62 -4.04 -15.09
CA GLY A 40 38.98 -2.77 -15.73
C GLY A 40 37.93 -2.24 -16.70
N SER A 41 36.78 -1.83 -16.17
CA SER A 41 35.80 -1.00 -16.85
C SER A 41 36.01 0.45 -16.41
N LEU A 42 36.34 1.30 -17.38
CA LEU A 42 36.50 2.72 -17.18
C LEU A 42 35.14 3.31 -16.77
N SER A 43 34.93 3.45 -15.45
CA SER A 43 33.90 4.36 -14.94
C SER A 43 34.19 5.75 -15.52
N PRO A 44 33.18 6.49 -16.04
CA PRO A 44 33.40 7.83 -16.55
C PRO A 44 34.05 8.67 -15.45
N VAL A 45 35.24 9.18 -15.76
CA VAL A 45 36.00 10.09 -14.90
C VAL A 45 35.06 11.17 -14.37
N ARG A 46 34.91 11.26 -13.04
CA ARG A 46 34.31 12.43 -12.40
C ARG A 46 35.14 13.65 -12.76
N ARG A 47 34.74 14.39 -13.80
CA ARG A 47 35.25 15.74 -14.05
C ARG A 47 34.74 16.64 -12.92
N GLY A 48 35.64 17.45 -12.38
CA GLY A 48 35.35 18.45 -11.36
C GLY A 48 34.28 19.44 -11.82
N PHE A 49 33.61 20.04 -10.83
CA PHE A 49 32.37 20.81 -10.92
C PHE A 49 32.45 22.14 -11.72
N ASN A 50 33.39 22.31 -12.66
CA ASN A 50 33.53 23.60 -13.35
C ASN A 50 34.15 23.53 -14.75
N ASP A 51 33.60 22.71 -15.66
CA ASP A 51 33.82 22.87 -17.10
C ASP A 51 32.64 22.26 -17.87
N CYS A 52 31.92 23.12 -18.60
CA CYS A 52 31.17 22.90 -19.85
C CYS A 52 29.89 23.76 -19.90
N ILE A 53 30.08 25.08 -20.06
CA ILE A 53 29.19 25.85 -20.92
C ILE A 53 29.63 25.52 -22.36
N GLY A 54 28.76 24.88 -23.16
CA GLY A 54 29.02 24.69 -24.58
C GLY A 54 28.28 23.51 -25.22
N ASP A 55 27.28 23.87 -26.02
CA ASP A 55 26.73 23.17 -27.19
C ASP A 55 25.64 22.09 -27.08
N ALA A 56 24.51 22.47 -27.65
CA ALA A 56 23.33 21.70 -27.99
C ALA A 56 23.58 20.74 -29.17
N MET A 57 24.47 19.77 -29.00
CA MET A 57 24.65 18.67 -29.93
C MET A 57 24.67 17.35 -29.18
N ASP A 58 23.52 16.89 -28.66
CA ASP A 58 23.39 15.46 -28.33
C ASP A 58 21.95 14.89 -28.20
N ALA A 59 20.97 15.53 -28.85
CA ALA A 59 19.58 15.05 -28.76
C ALA A 59 19.31 13.79 -29.61
N GLU A 60 20.12 13.54 -30.64
CA GLU A 60 19.91 12.42 -31.57
C GLU A 60 20.62 11.14 -31.13
N GLU A 61 21.77 11.25 -30.43
CA GLU A 61 22.48 10.09 -29.85
C GLU A 61 21.67 9.47 -28.70
N LEU A 62 21.04 10.30 -27.88
CA LEU A 62 20.07 9.87 -26.85
C LEU A 62 18.84 9.18 -27.47
N ARG A 63 18.38 9.63 -28.62
CA ARG A 63 17.22 9.05 -29.33
C ARG A 63 17.53 7.66 -29.89
N CYS A 64 18.72 7.49 -30.47
CA CYS A 64 19.20 6.19 -30.95
C CYS A 64 19.39 5.19 -29.79
N ALA A 65 20.00 5.63 -28.68
CA ALA A 65 20.20 4.77 -27.51
C ALA A 65 18.87 4.28 -26.90
N LEU A 66 17.83 5.12 -26.89
CA LEU A 66 16.50 4.75 -26.39
C LEU A 66 15.76 3.76 -27.32
N ASN A 67 15.92 3.89 -28.63
CA ASN A 67 15.27 2.99 -29.60
C ASN A 67 15.94 1.60 -29.66
N ASP A 68 17.24 1.50 -29.44
CA ASP A 68 17.94 0.21 -29.33
C ASP A 68 17.54 -0.57 -28.07
N VAL A 69 17.27 0.12 -26.97
CA VAL A 69 16.74 -0.48 -25.73
C VAL A 69 15.27 -0.93 -25.89
N ALA A 70 14.49 -0.22 -26.71
CA ALA A 70 13.11 -0.59 -27.01
C ALA A 70 13.01 -1.78 -28.00
N SER A 71 13.99 -1.94 -28.90
CA SER A 71 13.96 -2.97 -29.95
C SER A 71 14.50 -4.33 -29.50
N SER A 72 15.15 -4.42 -28.34
CA SER A 72 15.84 -5.62 -27.85
C SER A 72 15.11 -6.43 -26.77
N ASN A 73 13.84 -6.13 -26.45
CA ASN A 73 13.12 -6.84 -25.38
C ASN A 73 11.73 -7.34 -25.81
N SER A 74 11.53 -8.66 -25.78
CA SER A 74 10.21 -9.29 -25.84
C SER A 74 9.47 -9.11 -24.51
N GLU A 75 8.32 -8.42 -24.53
CA GLU A 75 7.51 -8.11 -23.33
C GLU A 75 7.02 -9.35 -22.56
N THR A 76 7.04 -10.53 -23.17
CA THR A 76 6.61 -11.80 -22.57
C THR A 76 7.54 -12.28 -21.45
N ASP A 77 8.86 -12.06 -21.58
CA ASP A 77 9.83 -12.57 -20.59
C ASP A 77 9.86 -11.74 -19.30
N ARG A 78 9.60 -10.43 -19.37
CA ARG A 78 9.47 -9.58 -18.17
C ARG A 78 8.22 -9.91 -17.35
N SER A 79 7.10 -10.19 -18.02
CA SER A 79 5.84 -10.57 -17.36
C SER A 79 5.96 -11.93 -16.65
N ALA A 80 6.64 -12.89 -17.28
CA ALA A 80 6.93 -14.19 -16.67
C ALA A 80 7.91 -14.06 -15.49
N ASN A 81 9.00 -13.30 -15.64
CA ASN A 81 9.99 -13.10 -14.59
C ASN A 81 9.42 -12.34 -13.38
N PHE A 82 8.55 -11.33 -13.61
CA PHE A 82 7.86 -10.62 -12.53
C PHE A 82 6.88 -11.52 -11.77
N LYS A 83 6.13 -12.39 -12.47
CA LYS A 83 5.23 -13.36 -11.84
C LYS A 83 6.00 -14.41 -11.03
N GLU A 84 7.13 -14.89 -11.55
CA GLU A 84 7.99 -15.86 -10.87
C GLU A 84 8.64 -15.26 -9.61
N GLN A 85 9.13 -14.02 -9.68
CA GLN A 85 9.68 -13.30 -8.54
C GLN A 85 8.65 -13.08 -7.42
N ARG A 86 7.39 -12.78 -7.78
CA ARG A 86 6.31 -12.68 -6.80
C ARG A 86 5.98 -14.03 -6.17
N ARG A 87 5.98 -15.12 -6.94
CA ARG A 87 5.74 -16.47 -6.42
C ARG A 87 6.79 -16.86 -5.38
N VAL A 88 8.07 -16.68 -5.70
CA VAL A 88 9.19 -16.94 -4.78
C VAL A 88 9.06 -16.11 -3.50
N HIS A 89 8.71 -14.82 -3.60
CA HIS A 89 8.51 -13.96 -2.44
C HIS A 89 7.37 -14.44 -1.51
N TYR A 90 6.25 -14.94 -2.07
CA TYR A 90 5.16 -15.48 -1.27
C TYR A 90 5.51 -16.84 -0.62
N ASP A 91 6.29 -17.67 -1.30
CA ASP A 91 6.77 -18.93 -0.76
C ASP A 91 7.73 -18.71 0.43
N GLU A 92 8.62 -17.72 0.33
CA GLU A 92 9.50 -17.31 1.44
C GLU A 92 8.71 -16.79 2.64
N PHE A 93 7.69 -15.96 2.41
CA PHE A 93 6.83 -15.45 3.49
C PHE A 93 6.09 -16.58 4.23
N LEU A 94 5.56 -17.57 3.51
CA LEU A 94 4.90 -18.73 4.11
C LEU A 94 5.88 -19.60 4.91
N LYS A 95 7.10 -19.78 4.40
CA LYS A 95 8.15 -20.55 5.08
C LYS A 95 8.62 -19.87 6.37
N VAL A 96 8.74 -18.54 6.38
CA VAL A 96 9.05 -17.76 7.59
C VAL A 96 7.92 -17.84 8.61
N LYS A 97 6.65 -17.78 8.15
CA LYS A 97 5.48 -17.93 9.02
C LYS A 97 5.41 -19.32 9.64
N GLU A 98 5.75 -20.36 8.88
CA GLU A 98 5.82 -21.74 9.37
C GLU A 98 6.95 -21.95 10.38
N LEU A 99 8.13 -21.37 10.14
CA LEU A 99 9.27 -21.42 11.07
C LEU A 99 8.98 -20.69 12.37
N ARG A 100 8.27 -19.55 12.33
CA ARG A 100 7.81 -18.85 13.55
C ARG A 100 6.79 -19.65 14.35
N ARG A 101 5.93 -20.42 13.68
CA ARG A 101 4.98 -21.33 14.33
C ARG A 101 5.67 -22.58 14.90
N LYS A 102 6.68 -23.11 14.22
CA LYS A 102 7.46 -24.27 14.68
C LYS A 102 8.47 -23.89 15.78
N GLY A 103 8.94 -22.66 15.79
CA GLY A 103 9.84 -22.13 16.82
C GLY A 103 9.15 -21.73 18.13
N SER A 104 7.82 -21.79 18.20
CA SER A 104 7.07 -21.49 19.44
C SER A 104 6.69 -22.76 20.23
N PHE A 105 7.42 -23.87 20.07
CA PHE A 105 7.16 -25.14 20.79
C PHE A 105 8.44 -25.73 21.42
N LEU A 106 9.24 -24.92 22.10
CA LEU A 106 10.21 -25.41 23.07
C LEU A 106 10.04 -24.55 24.31
N GLU A 107 9.20 -25.03 25.24
CA GLU A 107 9.27 -24.61 26.64
C GLU A 107 10.34 -25.46 27.33
N ASP A 108 11.05 -24.80 28.23
CA ASP A 108 12.30 -25.18 28.86
C ASP A 108 12.18 -26.39 29.81
N GLU A 109 13.18 -27.27 29.80
CA GLU A 109 13.44 -28.17 30.93
C GLU A 109 14.68 -27.69 31.66
N ASP A 110 14.52 -27.36 32.95
CA ASP A 110 15.59 -27.36 33.96
C ASP A 110 15.02 -27.90 35.30
N ASP A 111 15.34 -29.17 35.57
CA ASP A 111 15.93 -29.75 36.78
C ASP A 111 15.29 -29.77 38.20
N VAL A 112 15.30 -31.01 38.75
CA VAL A 112 15.35 -31.56 40.14
C VAL A 112 14.09 -31.65 41.04
N GLU A 113 13.58 -32.88 41.25
CA GLU A 113 13.62 -33.68 42.51
C GLU A 113 12.54 -34.78 42.56
N GLY A 114 12.87 -35.90 43.21
CA GLY A 114 11.91 -36.56 44.12
C GLY A 114 11.22 -37.83 43.64
N ASP A 115 11.54 -38.92 44.33
CA ASP A 115 11.10 -40.30 44.15
C ASP A 115 9.62 -40.57 44.55
N SER A 116 9.13 -41.77 44.19
CA SER A 116 8.02 -42.53 44.81
C SER A 116 6.56 -42.40 44.33
N SER A 117 6.17 -43.42 43.55
CA SER A 117 5.05 -44.37 43.76
C SER A 117 3.55 -43.97 43.67
N SER A 118 2.86 -44.77 42.85
CA SER A 118 1.55 -45.42 43.06
C SER A 118 0.25 -44.79 42.51
N SER A 119 -0.29 -45.49 41.50
CA SER A 119 -1.63 -46.10 41.41
C SER A 119 -2.93 -45.29 41.51
N LEU A 120 -3.87 -45.79 40.68
CA LEU A 120 -5.35 -45.64 40.65
C LEU A 120 -5.87 -44.59 39.66
N SER A 121 -6.94 -44.77 38.89
CA SER A 121 -7.67 -45.91 38.28
C SER A 121 -8.94 -45.31 37.67
N SER A 122 -9.42 -45.88 36.55
CA SER A 122 -10.77 -45.73 35.95
C SER A 122 -11.14 -44.35 35.39
N GLY A 123 -11.67 -44.19 34.17
CA GLY A 123 -12.25 -45.14 33.22
C GLY A 123 -13.63 -44.64 32.73
N VAL A 124 -13.84 -44.67 31.41
CA VAL A 124 -15.11 -44.66 30.60
C VAL A 124 -14.96 -43.63 29.45
N LYS A 125 -14.48 -43.99 28.24
CA LYS A 125 -15.10 -44.74 27.11
C LYS A 125 -16.50 -44.23 26.76
N ASP A 126 -17.00 -44.16 25.54
CA ASP A 126 -16.61 -44.36 24.15
C ASP A 126 -17.85 -43.85 23.38
N ILE A 127 -17.70 -43.42 22.13
CA ILE A 127 -18.52 -43.87 20.98
C ILE A 127 -17.79 -43.37 19.74
N GLY A 128 -17.18 -44.31 19.03
CA GLY A 128 -16.89 -44.20 17.60
C GLY A 128 -17.80 -45.14 16.81
N ILE A 129 -17.44 -45.32 15.52
CA ILE A 129 -17.92 -46.29 14.49
C ILE A 129 -18.51 -45.53 13.29
N GLN A 130 -18.11 -45.74 12.03
CA GLN A 130 -17.08 -46.57 11.39
C GLN A 130 -16.92 -46.07 9.94
N GLY A 131 -15.75 -46.27 9.34
CA GLY A 131 -15.55 -46.26 7.89
C GLY A 131 -15.24 -47.66 7.34
N SER A 132 -15.00 -47.67 6.02
CA SER A 132 -14.41 -48.73 5.14
C SER A 132 -15.40 -49.42 4.18
N PRO A 133 -14.95 -50.02 3.04
CA PRO A 133 -13.63 -49.97 2.36
C PRO A 133 -13.68 -49.77 0.82
N ALA A 134 -12.48 -49.67 0.23
CA ALA A 134 -12.17 -49.69 -1.21
C ALA A 134 -12.24 -51.09 -1.86
N THR A 135 -12.34 -51.12 -3.20
CA THR A 135 -12.08 -52.30 -4.06
C THR A 135 -11.32 -51.89 -5.33
N SER A 136 -10.47 -52.79 -5.82
CA SER A 136 -9.44 -52.62 -6.87
C SER A 136 -9.88 -53.23 -8.24
N PRO A 137 -9.06 -53.14 -9.32
CA PRO A 137 -9.53 -53.03 -10.72
C PRO A 137 -9.50 -54.33 -11.54
N GLN A 138 -10.14 -54.31 -12.73
CA GLN A 138 -10.04 -55.36 -13.75
C GLN A 138 -9.45 -54.84 -15.09
N LYS A 139 -8.61 -55.69 -15.71
CA LYS A 139 -7.99 -55.60 -17.05
C LYS A 139 -8.77 -56.47 -18.07
N SER A 140 -8.75 -56.07 -19.35
CA SER A 140 -8.79 -56.94 -20.57
C SER A 140 -8.29 -56.08 -21.76
N SER A 141 -7.13 -56.38 -22.38
CA SER A 141 -6.84 -57.17 -23.63
C SER A 141 -7.56 -56.65 -24.90
N ALA A 142 -7.01 -56.56 -26.13
CA ALA A 142 -5.70 -56.77 -26.76
C ALA A 142 -5.73 -56.26 -28.24
N GLY A 143 -4.55 -55.98 -28.83
CA GLY A 143 -4.18 -56.02 -30.28
C GLY A 143 -4.84 -54.98 -31.23
N THR A 144 -4.20 -54.32 -32.20
CA THR A 144 -3.17 -54.69 -33.20
C THR A 144 -2.71 -53.36 -33.84
N GLY A 145 -1.43 -52.95 -33.90
CA GLY A 145 -0.44 -53.39 -34.88
C GLY A 145 -0.61 -52.73 -36.26
N SER A 146 0.18 -51.69 -36.58
CA SER A 146 0.83 -51.49 -37.90
C SER A 146 1.68 -50.21 -37.94
N ASN A 147 3.00 -50.41 -38.03
CA ASN A 147 3.97 -49.42 -38.50
C ASN A 147 3.86 -49.31 -40.03
N ILE A 148 3.82 -48.09 -40.57
CA ILE A 148 4.26 -47.82 -41.95
C ILE A 148 5.08 -46.53 -41.95
N LEU A 149 6.30 -46.67 -42.46
CA LEU A 149 7.32 -45.66 -42.65
C LEU A 149 7.40 -45.46 -44.16
N ILE A 150 7.06 -44.28 -44.69
CA ILE A 150 7.40 -43.89 -46.07
C ILE A 150 7.98 -42.49 -46.07
N LEU A 151 9.19 -42.43 -46.60
CA LEU A 151 10.07 -41.29 -46.83
C LEU A 151 9.62 -40.42 -48.01
N ARG A 152 10.04 -39.14 -47.93
CA ARG A 152 10.29 -38.15 -49.00
C ARG A 152 9.08 -37.50 -49.69
N SER A 153 8.97 -36.18 -49.54
CA SER A 153 9.42 -35.26 -50.60
C SER A 153 9.48 -33.82 -50.09
N LEU A 154 10.60 -33.15 -50.36
CA LEU A 154 10.79 -31.71 -50.21
C LEU A 154 9.93 -30.99 -51.26
N ASN A 155 9.15 -29.99 -50.84
CA ASN A 155 8.74 -28.91 -51.74
C ASN A 155 8.78 -27.57 -50.98
N CYS A 156 9.56 -26.67 -51.57
CA CYS A 156 9.86 -25.32 -51.15
C CYS A 156 8.60 -24.44 -51.37
N VAL A 157 7.99 -23.95 -50.29
CA VAL A 157 6.97 -22.89 -50.38
C VAL A 157 7.67 -21.57 -50.05
N LYS A 158 7.74 -20.68 -51.04
CA LYS A 158 8.18 -19.29 -50.88
C LYS A 158 7.35 -18.62 -49.78
N LEU A 159 8.00 -18.16 -48.72
CA LEU A 159 7.44 -17.18 -47.80
C LEU A 159 7.40 -15.84 -48.53
N GLU A 160 6.20 -15.46 -48.97
CA GLU A 160 5.95 -14.12 -49.49
C GLU A 160 5.94 -13.15 -48.30
N VAL A 161 6.94 -12.26 -48.27
CA VAL A 161 7.08 -11.21 -47.27
C VAL A 161 5.89 -10.27 -47.42
N ASN A 162 4.94 -10.33 -46.48
CA ASN A 162 3.86 -9.36 -46.39
C ASN A 162 4.46 -7.95 -46.21
N LYS A 163 4.29 -7.09 -47.21
CA LYS A 163 4.60 -5.66 -47.10
C LYS A 163 3.80 -5.06 -45.93
N PRO A 164 4.37 -4.12 -45.16
CA PRO A 164 3.63 -3.45 -44.11
C PRO A 164 2.41 -2.73 -44.73
N LYS A 165 1.23 -3.05 -44.21
CA LYS A 165 -0.01 -2.31 -44.51
C LYS A 165 0.25 -0.83 -44.17
N PRO A 166 -0.10 0.13 -45.04
CA PRO A 166 0.00 1.54 -44.70
C PRO A 166 -0.82 1.80 -43.44
N LEU A 167 -0.30 2.63 -42.52
CA LEU A 167 -1.06 3.11 -41.37
C LEU A 167 -2.37 3.69 -41.88
N LEU A 168 -3.47 3.01 -41.57
CA LEU A 168 -4.79 3.57 -41.72
C LEU A 168 -4.86 4.81 -40.78
N PRO A 169 -5.51 5.90 -41.20
CA PRO A 169 -5.64 7.08 -40.37
C PRO A 169 -6.27 6.68 -39.03
N MET A 170 -5.71 7.18 -37.92
CA MET A 170 -6.31 7.03 -36.59
C MET A 170 -7.78 7.39 -36.69
N GLU A 171 -8.66 6.40 -36.55
CA GLU A 171 -10.10 6.65 -36.52
C GLU A 171 -10.38 7.56 -35.32
N THR A 172 -10.83 8.77 -35.62
CA THR A 172 -11.35 9.73 -34.66
C THR A 172 -12.76 9.27 -34.29
N GLY A 173 -12.86 8.26 -33.41
CA GLY A 173 -14.12 7.55 -33.29
C GLY A 173 -14.34 6.69 -32.05
N GLU A 174 -13.74 7.01 -30.90
CA GLU A 174 -14.23 6.51 -29.59
C GLU A 174 -13.79 7.47 -28.47
N GLY A 175 -14.68 8.43 -28.16
CA GLY A 175 -14.57 9.35 -27.02
C GLY A 175 -13.45 10.40 -27.13
N SER A 176 -13.78 11.62 -27.57
CA SER A 176 -12.91 12.78 -27.32
C SER A 176 -12.47 12.83 -25.85
N MET A 177 -11.22 13.22 -25.57
CA MET A 177 -10.70 13.40 -24.20
C MET A 177 -11.69 14.16 -23.29
N ALA A 178 -12.35 15.19 -23.85
CA ALA A 178 -13.37 15.97 -23.15
C ALA A 178 -14.63 15.16 -22.79
N ASN A 179 -15.03 14.22 -23.65
CA ASN A 179 -16.19 13.35 -23.40
C ASN A 179 -15.89 12.37 -22.26
N LEU A 180 -14.71 11.75 -22.26
CA LEU A 180 -14.29 10.85 -21.19
C LEU A 180 -14.20 11.58 -19.84
N ALA A 181 -13.58 12.78 -19.84
CA ALA A 181 -13.52 13.62 -18.65
C ALA A 181 -14.93 13.97 -18.13
N SER A 182 -15.84 14.37 -19.03
CA SER A 182 -17.23 14.70 -18.66
C SER A 182 -17.97 13.50 -18.07
N GLN A 183 -17.78 12.30 -18.61
CA GLN A 183 -18.37 11.07 -18.07
C GLN A 183 -17.83 10.74 -16.67
N ILE A 184 -16.51 10.84 -16.48
CA ILE A 184 -15.86 10.62 -15.17
C ILE A 184 -16.39 11.62 -14.13
N CYS A 185 -16.40 12.91 -14.46
CA CYS A 185 -16.89 13.95 -13.56
C CYS A 185 -18.38 13.77 -13.25
N SER A 186 -19.21 13.41 -14.24
CA SER A 186 -20.63 13.16 -14.03
C SER A 186 -20.86 11.95 -13.13
N HIS A 187 -20.07 10.87 -13.29
CA HIS A 187 -20.15 9.70 -12.43
C HIS A 187 -19.79 10.05 -10.97
N ILE A 188 -18.71 10.81 -10.75
CA ILE A 188 -18.34 11.27 -9.41
C ILE A 188 -19.41 12.20 -8.82
N ALA A 189 -19.94 13.15 -9.61
CA ALA A 189 -20.99 14.06 -9.17
C ALA A 189 -22.25 13.30 -8.72
N SER A 190 -22.63 12.25 -9.46
CA SER A 190 -23.82 11.45 -9.14
C SER A 190 -23.80 10.82 -7.74
N ILE A 191 -22.62 10.67 -7.11
CA ILE A 191 -22.49 10.14 -5.75
C ILE A 191 -23.20 11.04 -4.73
N PHE A 192 -23.16 12.36 -4.93
CA PHE A 192 -23.71 13.33 -3.99
C PHE A 192 -25.23 13.49 -4.10
N ASP A 193 -25.84 13.02 -5.20
CA ASP A 193 -27.29 13.04 -5.41
C ASP A 193 -27.98 11.75 -4.91
N LYS A 194 -27.22 10.74 -4.48
CA LYS A 194 -27.79 9.47 -4.02
C LYS A 194 -28.59 9.68 -2.73
N PRO A 195 -29.86 9.23 -2.68
CA PRO A 195 -30.65 9.25 -1.46
C PRO A 195 -29.98 8.41 -0.36
N SER A 196 -29.93 8.95 0.85
CA SER A 196 -29.31 8.31 2.00
C SER A 196 -30.12 8.57 3.27
N ALA A 197 -30.20 7.57 4.15
CA ALA A 197 -30.76 7.71 5.50
C ALA A 197 -29.78 8.38 6.48
N HIS A 198 -28.50 8.46 6.12
CA HIS A 198 -27.46 9.11 6.91
C HIS A 198 -27.42 10.63 6.64
N PRO A 199 -27.08 11.45 7.65
CA PRO A 199 -26.82 12.87 7.44
C PRO A 199 -25.73 13.08 6.38
N PRO A 200 -25.79 14.17 5.59
CA PRO A 200 -24.79 14.46 4.58
C PRO A 200 -23.38 14.52 5.18
N ALA A 201 -22.44 13.78 4.59
CA ALA A 201 -21.05 13.75 5.05
C ALA A 201 -20.41 15.16 5.09
N LEU A 202 -20.76 16.02 4.13
CA LEU A 202 -20.31 17.41 4.08
C LEU A 202 -20.66 18.17 5.36
N ASP A 203 -21.92 18.11 5.80
CA ASP A 203 -22.39 18.87 6.94
C ASP A 203 -21.80 18.32 8.25
N LEU A 204 -21.67 16.98 8.38
CA LEU A 204 -21.00 16.34 9.52
C LEU A 204 -19.53 16.76 9.62
N MET A 205 -18.79 16.74 8.51
CA MET A 205 -17.38 17.12 8.51
C MET A 205 -17.20 18.60 8.86
N VAL A 206 -18.01 19.49 8.27
CA VAL A 206 -17.95 20.93 8.58
C VAL A 206 -18.29 21.19 10.05
N ALA A 207 -19.32 20.54 10.59
CA ALA A 207 -19.71 20.69 11.99
C ALA A 207 -18.61 20.23 12.96
N GLU A 208 -18.04 19.05 12.74
CA GLU A 208 -16.97 18.51 13.57
C GLU A 208 -15.71 19.38 13.49
N LEU A 209 -15.27 19.77 12.28
CA LEU A 209 -14.12 20.65 12.10
C LEU A 209 -14.32 22.03 12.73
N THR A 210 -15.51 22.61 12.61
CA THR A 210 -15.86 23.89 13.26
C THR A 210 -15.81 23.78 14.79
N SER A 211 -16.31 22.66 15.34
CA SER A 211 -16.22 22.38 16.77
C SER A 211 -14.76 22.27 17.23
N ILE A 212 -13.91 21.55 16.48
CA ILE A 212 -12.48 21.43 16.78
C ILE A 212 -11.77 22.78 16.74
N ALA A 213 -12.04 23.59 15.70
CA ALA A 213 -11.47 24.93 15.58
C ALA A 213 -11.85 25.82 16.77
N SER A 214 -13.12 25.80 17.18
CA SER A 214 -13.64 26.60 18.31
C SER A 214 -12.97 26.27 19.64
N GLN A 215 -12.63 24.99 19.87
CA GLN A 215 -11.93 24.56 21.09
C GLN A 215 -10.41 24.55 20.98
N LYS A 216 -9.85 25.04 19.86
CA LYS A 216 -8.41 25.02 19.55
C LYS A 216 -7.81 23.60 19.63
N GLY A 217 -8.60 22.61 19.21
CA GLY A 217 -8.15 21.22 19.10
C GLY A 217 -7.33 21.00 17.84
N ARG A 218 -6.75 19.80 17.73
CA ARG A 218 -5.98 19.35 16.58
C ARG A 218 -6.81 18.35 15.76
N VAL A 219 -6.53 18.31 14.46
CA VAL A 219 -7.13 17.36 13.53
C VAL A 219 -6.04 16.40 13.08
N PHE A 220 -6.27 15.11 13.30
CA PHE A 220 -5.43 14.02 12.83
C PHE A 220 -6.11 13.37 11.65
N LEU A 221 -5.37 13.03 10.60
CA LEU A 221 -5.91 12.41 9.40
C LEU A 221 -5.18 11.10 9.11
N TYR A 222 -5.92 10.06 8.73
CA TYR A 222 -5.33 8.79 8.32
C TYR A 222 -6.18 8.00 7.32
N GLY A 223 -5.52 7.43 6.32
CA GLY A 223 -6.12 6.49 5.39
C GLY A 223 -5.04 5.69 4.69
N VAL A 224 -5.45 4.64 3.98
CA VAL A 224 -4.53 3.77 3.24
C VAL A 224 -4.62 4.02 1.73
N GLY A 225 -3.55 3.72 0.99
CA GLY A 225 -3.54 3.82 -0.46
C GLY A 225 -3.93 5.21 -0.97
N ARG A 226 -4.75 5.26 -2.03
CA ARG A 226 -5.21 6.51 -2.64
C ARG A 226 -6.17 7.29 -1.74
N GLU A 227 -6.97 6.63 -0.90
CA GLU A 227 -7.78 7.31 0.14
C GLU A 227 -6.89 8.13 1.09
N GLY A 228 -5.75 7.55 1.49
CA GLY A 228 -4.73 8.24 2.28
C GLY A 228 -4.15 9.47 1.58
N LEU A 229 -3.92 9.41 0.26
CA LEU A 229 -3.46 10.56 -0.51
C LEU A 229 -4.50 11.69 -0.55
N MET A 230 -5.78 11.35 -0.70
CA MET A 230 -6.86 12.36 -0.65
C MET A 230 -6.93 13.01 0.73
N LEU A 231 -6.75 12.24 1.80
CA LEU A 231 -6.69 12.78 3.17
C LEU A 231 -5.42 13.62 3.42
N LYS A 232 -4.28 13.32 2.79
CA LYS A 232 -3.09 14.20 2.84
C LYS A 232 -3.37 15.54 2.17
N ALA A 233 -4.06 15.53 1.02
CA ALA A 233 -4.47 16.77 0.36
C ALA A 233 -5.41 17.60 1.26
N LEU A 234 -6.39 16.96 1.91
CA LEU A 234 -7.24 17.62 2.90
C LEU A 234 -6.42 18.16 4.09
N CYS A 235 -5.48 17.38 4.63
CA CYS A 235 -4.61 17.79 5.73
C CYS A 235 -3.89 19.11 5.41
N MET A 236 -3.32 19.22 4.21
CA MET A 236 -2.69 20.45 3.73
C MET A 236 -3.70 21.60 3.64
N ARG A 237 -4.90 21.37 3.09
CA ARG A 237 -5.94 22.41 3.01
C ARG A 237 -6.42 22.88 4.38
N LEU A 238 -6.56 21.99 5.35
CA LEU A 238 -6.90 22.35 6.72
C LEU A 238 -5.80 23.19 7.39
N ALA A 239 -4.52 22.85 7.15
CA ALA A 239 -3.41 23.68 7.61
C ALA A 239 -3.43 25.07 6.95
N HIS A 240 -3.72 25.15 5.64
CA HIS A 240 -3.91 26.42 4.95
C HIS A 240 -5.11 27.22 5.46
N LEU A 241 -6.14 26.57 6.02
CA LEU A 241 -7.26 27.22 6.72
C LEU A 241 -6.93 27.61 8.18
N GLY A 242 -5.70 27.38 8.64
CA GLY A 242 -5.28 27.75 9.99
C GLY A 242 -5.59 26.72 11.08
N LEU A 243 -6.12 25.54 10.73
CA LEU A 243 -6.29 24.45 11.69
C LEU A 243 -4.94 23.75 11.96
N SER A 244 -4.76 23.26 13.18
CA SER A 244 -3.63 22.38 13.50
C SER A 244 -3.92 20.97 13.00
N ALA A 245 -3.62 20.72 11.73
CA ALA A 245 -3.84 19.44 11.06
C ALA A 245 -2.54 18.63 10.94
N HIS A 246 -2.62 17.32 11.19
CA HIS A 246 -1.48 16.39 11.20
C HIS A 246 -1.87 15.09 10.52
N PHE A 247 -0.99 14.55 9.67
CA PHE A 247 -1.19 13.23 9.09
C PHE A 247 -0.54 12.17 9.97
N VAL A 248 -1.28 11.12 10.35
CA VAL A 248 -0.75 10.08 11.24
C VAL A 248 0.46 9.38 10.58
N PHE A 249 1.49 9.15 11.39
CA PHE A 249 2.82 8.64 11.02
C PHE A 249 3.78 9.65 10.38
N ASP A 250 3.42 10.92 10.24
CA ASP A 250 4.41 11.95 9.93
C ASP A 250 5.31 12.19 11.16
N MET A 251 6.58 12.52 10.91
CA MET A 251 7.61 12.68 11.96
C MET A 251 7.27 13.74 13.01
N THR A 252 6.42 14.70 12.67
CA THR A 252 6.01 15.83 13.54
C THR A 252 4.64 15.61 14.19
N THR A 253 4.00 14.44 13.98
CA THR A 253 2.67 14.15 14.53
C THR A 253 2.69 14.20 16.05
N PRO A 254 1.95 15.13 16.69
CA PRO A 254 1.91 15.22 18.14
C PRO A 254 0.98 14.15 18.75
N PRO A 255 1.01 13.93 20.08
CA PRO A 255 0.09 13.00 20.73
C PRO A 255 -1.36 13.52 20.68
N ILE A 256 -2.30 12.64 20.36
CA ILE A 256 -3.75 12.90 20.38
C ILE A 256 -4.28 12.96 21.81
N THR A 257 -5.28 13.81 22.04
CA THR A 257 -5.95 14.02 23.33
C THR A 257 -7.46 14.12 23.15
N SER A 258 -8.19 14.25 24.25
CA SER A 258 -9.66 14.35 24.25
C SER A 258 -10.25 15.59 23.59
N LYS A 259 -9.43 16.60 23.27
CA LYS A 259 -9.86 17.82 22.53
C LYS A 259 -9.72 17.69 21.02
N ASP A 260 -9.12 16.59 20.56
CA ASP A 260 -8.71 16.42 19.18
C ASP A 260 -9.66 15.48 18.42
N LEU A 261 -9.61 15.58 17.10
CA LEU A 261 -10.37 14.76 16.17
C LEU A 261 -9.43 13.93 15.31
N LEU A 262 -9.69 12.65 15.18
CA LEU A 262 -9.18 11.80 14.11
C LEU A 262 -10.22 11.70 12.99
N ILE A 263 -9.86 12.09 11.78
CA ILE A 263 -10.59 11.80 10.55
C ILE A 263 -9.89 10.61 9.87
N ALA A 264 -10.55 9.46 9.89
CA ALA A 264 -10.07 8.26 9.23
C ALA A 264 -10.92 7.93 8.00
N SER A 265 -10.32 7.32 6.97
CA SER A 265 -11.07 6.74 5.86
C SER A 265 -10.84 5.24 5.75
N ALA A 266 -11.94 4.51 5.60
CA ALA A 266 -11.96 3.11 5.18
C ALA A 266 -13.15 2.90 4.25
N GLY A 267 -12.97 3.12 2.95
CA GLY A 267 -14.03 2.96 1.95
C GLY A 267 -14.78 1.62 2.06
N PRO A 268 -14.07 0.48 1.98
CA PRO A 268 -14.67 -0.86 2.13
C PRO A 268 -15.19 -1.20 3.54
N GLY A 269 -15.10 -0.27 4.50
CA GLY A 269 -15.59 -0.44 5.87
C GLY A 269 -14.53 -0.83 6.89
N GLY A 270 -13.35 -1.29 6.48
CA GLY A 270 -12.31 -1.69 7.42
C GLY A 270 -10.93 -1.95 6.80
N PHE A 271 -9.90 -1.55 7.55
CA PHE A 271 -8.52 -1.97 7.35
C PHE A 271 -7.89 -2.20 8.71
N SER A 272 -7.03 -3.20 8.87
CA SER A 272 -6.41 -3.53 10.17
C SER A 272 -5.65 -2.34 10.78
N THR A 273 -5.00 -1.53 9.93
CA THR A 273 -4.29 -0.31 10.37
C THR A 273 -5.26 0.79 10.77
N VAL A 274 -6.35 0.99 10.02
CA VAL A 274 -7.38 1.99 10.35
C VAL A 274 -8.08 1.62 11.65
N ASP A 275 -8.46 0.35 11.84
CA ASP A 275 -9.05 -0.17 13.07
C ASP A 275 -8.13 0.08 14.27
N ALA A 276 -6.85 -0.26 14.15
CA ALA A 276 -5.87 -0.05 15.21
C ALA A 276 -5.72 1.44 15.57
N ILE A 277 -5.60 2.33 14.58
CA ILE A 277 -5.41 3.77 14.81
C ILE A 277 -6.67 4.39 15.41
N CYS A 278 -7.87 4.03 14.93
CA CYS A 278 -9.12 4.48 15.52
C CYS A 278 -9.25 4.01 16.98
N SER A 279 -8.88 2.75 17.25
CA SER A 279 -8.88 2.21 18.62
C SER A 279 -7.91 2.98 19.54
N VAL A 280 -6.69 3.28 19.07
CA VAL A 280 -5.70 4.06 19.84
C VAL A 280 -6.15 5.49 20.07
N ALA A 281 -6.77 6.14 19.07
CA ALA A 281 -7.33 7.48 19.23
C ALA A 281 -8.41 7.50 20.32
N ARG A 282 -9.33 6.53 20.29
CA ARG A 282 -10.39 6.37 21.29
C ARG A 282 -9.84 6.10 22.69
N SER A 283 -8.79 5.28 22.83
CA SER A 283 -8.20 4.98 24.14
C SER A 283 -7.55 6.21 24.80
N HIS A 284 -7.16 7.20 24.01
CA HIS A 284 -6.64 8.50 24.48
C HIS A 284 -7.72 9.58 24.57
N GLY A 285 -8.99 9.20 24.43
CA GLY A 285 -10.15 10.08 24.51
C GLY A 285 -10.42 10.90 23.25
N GLY A 286 -9.62 10.75 22.19
CA GLY A 286 -9.81 11.43 20.93
C GLY A 286 -11.16 11.09 20.29
N ARG A 287 -11.76 12.08 19.63
CA ARG A 287 -12.98 11.89 18.85
C ARG A 287 -12.62 11.30 17.49
N VAL A 288 -13.42 10.36 16.98
CA VAL A 288 -13.16 9.70 15.69
C VAL A 288 -14.32 9.94 14.71
N LEU A 289 -14.03 10.56 13.58
CA LEU A 289 -14.91 10.64 12.42
C LEU A 289 -14.40 9.66 11.37
N LEU A 290 -15.24 8.71 10.96
CA LEU A 290 -14.92 7.71 9.95
C LEU A 290 -15.64 8.02 8.63
N LEU A 291 -14.88 8.17 7.55
CA LEU A 291 -15.39 8.17 6.18
C LEU A 291 -15.45 6.73 5.66
N THR A 292 -16.62 6.31 5.16
CA THR A 292 -16.80 4.96 4.62
C THR A 292 -17.96 4.86 3.64
N ALA A 293 -17.93 3.86 2.76
CA ALA A 293 -19.08 3.44 1.95
C ALA A 293 -19.86 2.27 2.60
N GLN A 294 -19.41 1.75 3.73
CA GLN A 294 -20.01 0.62 4.45
C GLN A 294 -20.40 1.02 5.88
N PRO A 295 -21.38 1.92 6.06
CA PRO A 295 -21.66 2.56 7.35
C PRO A 295 -22.24 1.61 8.40
N GLU A 296 -22.83 0.49 8.00
CA GLU A 296 -23.47 -0.47 8.90
C GLU A 296 -22.62 -1.73 9.14
N THR A 297 -21.84 -2.14 8.14
CA THR A 297 -21.13 -3.44 8.12
C THR A 297 -19.62 -3.32 8.34
N GLY A 298 -19.07 -2.11 8.21
CA GLY A 298 -17.63 -1.88 8.30
C GLY A 298 -17.04 -2.15 9.69
N SER A 299 -15.91 -2.87 9.76
CA SER A 299 -15.24 -3.15 11.04
C SER A 299 -14.75 -1.89 11.76
N SER A 300 -14.38 -0.84 11.02
CA SER A 300 -13.92 0.43 11.59
C SER A 300 -15.04 1.23 12.25
N VAL A 301 -16.31 0.99 11.87
CA VAL A 301 -17.49 1.71 12.37
C VAL A 301 -17.59 1.61 13.89
N LYS A 302 -17.25 0.45 14.47
CA LYS A 302 -17.30 0.23 15.94
C LYS A 302 -16.39 1.17 16.74
N HIS A 303 -15.38 1.77 16.09
CA HIS A 303 -14.47 2.71 16.72
C HIS A 303 -14.85 4.17 16.49
N ALA A 304 -15.80 4.45 15.60
CA ALA A 304 -16.19 5.79 15.21
C ALA A 304 -17.14 6.44 16.24
N ASN A 305 -16.95 7.73 16.49
CA ASN A 305 -17.95 8.57 17.15
C ASN A 305 -18.98 9.10 16.16
N VAL A 306 -18.53 9.38 14.94
CA VAL A 306 -19.35 9.90 13.84
C VAL A 306 -18.98 9.12 12.58
N VAL A 307 -19.98 8.67 11.84
CA VAL A 307 -19.79 8.01 10.55
C VAL A 307 -20.25 8.96 9.46
N ALA A 308 -19.32 9.39 8.62
CA ALA A 308 -19.58 10.18 7.43
C ALA A 308 -19.71 9.24 6.23
N TYR A 309 -20.95 8.92 5.87
CA TYR A 309 -21.24 7.99 4.79
C TYR A 309 -21.04 8.63 3.41
N VAL A 310 -20.25 7.97 2.57
CA VAL A 310 -20.05 8.34 1.16
C VAL A 310 -20.53 7.18 0.27
N PRO A 311 -21.68 7.30 -0.42
CA PRO A 311 -22.33 6.21 -1.15
C PRO A 311 -21.67 5.92 -2.52
N ALA A 312 -20.35 5.78 -2.54
CA ALA A 312 -19.57 5.49 -3.73
C ALA A 312 -19.09 4.04 -3.77
N GLN A 313 -18.84 3.54 -4.98
CA GLN A 313 -18.29 2.20 -5.21
C GLN A 313 -16.90 2.08 -4.58
N THR A 314 -16.66 0.95 -3.93
CA THR A 314 -15.39 0.57 -3.32
C THR A 314 -15.01 -0.85 -3.73
N MET A 315 -13.84 -1.32 -3.27
CA MET A 315 -13.43 -2.72 -3.40
C MET A 315 -14.42 -3.74 -2.83
N ALA A 316 -15.26 -3.33 -1.88
CA ALA A 316 -16.29 -4.23 -1.33
C ALA A 316 -17.40 -4.55 -2.34
N ASP A 317 -17.52 -3.75 -3.40
CA ASP A 317 -18.59 -3.82 -4.41
C ASP A 317 -18.13 -4.51 -5.70
N ASP A 318 -16.86 -4.90 -5.79
CA ASP A 318 -16.30 -5.59 -6.96
C ASP A 318 -16.96 -6.97 -7.10
N LYS A 319 -17.85 -7.10 -8.08
CA LYS A 319 -18.45 -8.38 -8.48
C LYS A 319 -17.62 -8.99 -9.61
N GLU A 320 -17.21 -10.24 -9.44
CA GLU A 320 -16.38 -10.99 -10.40
C GLU A 320 -17.03 -11.22 -11.79
N GLU A 321 -18.30 -10.86 -11.97
CA GLU A 321 -19.11 -11.24 -13.14
C GLU A 321 -19.35 -10.13 -14.19
N GLU A 322 -18.85 -8.90 -14.03
CA GLU A 322 -19.02 -7.86 -15.06
C GLU A 322 -18.04 -8.04 -16.24
N ILE A 323 -18.59 -8.38 -17.41
CA ILE A 323 -17.86 -8.64 -18.66
C ILE A 323 -17.31 -7.36 -19.31
N SER A 324 -17.78 -6.17 -18.90
CA SER A 324 -17.36 -4.88 -19.47
C SER A 324 -16.41 -4.11 -18.55
N ARG A 325 -15.36 -3.50 -19.12
CA ARG A 325 -14.46 -2.61 -18.38
C ARG A 325 -15.23 -1.44 -17.77
N THR A 326 -15.29 -1.34 -16.44
CA THR A 326 -15.86 -0.17 -15.75
C THR A 326 -14.94 1.05 -16.00
N LEU A 327 -15.52 2.23 -16.26
CA LEU A 327 -14.77 3.46 -16.55
C LEU A 327 -13.83 3.87 -15.41
N LEU A 328 -14.28 3.65 -14.17
CA LEU A 328 -13.53 3.91 -12.94
C LEU A 328 -13.48 2.59 -12.16
N PRO A 329 -12.34 1.88 -12.15
CA PRO A 329 -12.25 0.56 -11.50
C PRO A 329 -12.10 0.70 -9.98
N MET A 330 -12.42 -0.39 -9.26
CA MET A 330 -12.11 -0.56 -7.84
C MET A 330 -12.73 0.58 -6.99
N GLY A 331 -11.94 1.19 -6.09
CA GLY A 331 -12.33 2.34 -5.29
C GLY A 331 -12.18 3.71 -5.96
N SER A 332 -11.92 3.79 -7.28
CA SER A 332 -11.62 5.07 -7.94
C SER A 332 -12.75 6.09 -7.84
N VAL A 333 -14.00 5.63 -7.84
CA VAL A 333 -15.18 6.50 -7.68
C VAL A 333 -15.22 7.08 -6.27
N TYR A 334 -14.98 6.26 -5.25
CA TYR A 334 -14.93 6.69 -3.85
C TYR A 334 -13.81 7.70 -3.60
N GLU A 335 -12.61 7.45 -4.12
CA GLU A 335 -11.46 8.35 -4.00
C GLU A 335 -11.71 9.69 -4.71
N GLY A 336 -12.33 9.66 -5.90
CA GLY A 336 -12.74 10.87 -6.62
C GLY A 336 -13.83 11.66 -5.88
N ALA A 337 -14.81 10.96 -5.30
CA ALA A 337 -15.82 11.58 -4.45
C ALA A 337 -15.22 12.20 -3.19
N MET A 338 -14.23 11.55 -2.56
CA MET A 338 -13.50 12.14 -1.42
C MET A 338 -12.85 13.47 -1.80
N PHE A 339 -12.16 13.54 -2.93
CA PHE A 339 -11.54 14.79 -3.38
C PHE A 339 -12.56 15.92 -3.52
N VAL A 340 -13.67 15.67 -4.23
CA VAL A 340 -14.73 16.67 -4.41
C VAL A 340 -15.38 17.05 -3.08
N LEU A 341 -15.65 16.06 -2.21
CA LEU A 341 -16.16 16.28 -0.86
C LEU A 341 -15.24 17.18 -0.04
N PHE A 342 -13.94 16.94 -0.08
CA PHE A 342 -12.96 17.69 0.69
C PHE A 342 -12.85 19.13 0.23
N GLU A 343 -12.90 19.39 -1.09
CA GLU A 343 -12.93 20.77 -1.60
C GLU A 343 -14.25 21.48 -1.21
N MET A 344 -15.39 20.79 -1.19
CA MET A 344 -16.64 21.34 -0.65
C MET A 344 -16.55 21.66 0.85
N VAL A 345 -15.93 20.78 1.64
CA VAL A 345 -15.67 21.01 3.07
C VAL A 345 -14.77 22.22 3.26
N VAL A 346 -13.67 22.33 2.50
CA VAL A 346 -12.73 23.45 2.57
C VAL A 346 -13.42 24.78 2.23
N PHE A 347 -14.25 24.79 1.18
CA PHE A 347 -15.04 25.95 0.79
C PHE A 347 -15.96 26.42 1.93
N LYS A 348 -16.84 25.54 2.42
CA LYS A 348 -17.78 25.87 3.50
C LYS A 348 -17.08 26.23 4.80
N LEU A 349 -16.02 25.49 5.15
CA LEU A 349 -15.27 25.73 6.38
C LEU A 349 -14.53 27.08 6.32
N GLY A 350 -14.00 27.47 5.16
CA GLY A 350 -13.40 28.79 4.95
C GLY A 350 -14.38 29.93 5.23
N GLU A 351 -15.63 29.80 4.76
CA GLU A 351 -16.70 30.76 5.07
C GLU A 351 -17.01 30.82 6.57
N VAL A 352 -17.14 29.66 7.22
CA VAL A 352 -17.44 29.56 8.65
C VAL A 352 -16.33 30.15 9.52
N LEU A 353 -15.07 29.94 9.15
CA LEU A 353 -13.91 30.45 9.88
C LEU A 353 -13.57 31.91 9.54
N GLY A 354 -14.19 32.48 8.50
CA GLY A 354 -13.91 33.85 8.05
C GLY A 354 -12.51 34.01 7.47
N GLU A 355 -11.95 32.96 6.87
CA GLU A 355 -10.58 32.96 6.33
C GLU A 355 -10.55 33.58 4.92
N SER A 356 -9.73 34.62 4.73
CA SER A 356 -9.57 35.26 3.41
C SER A 356 -8.64 34.44 2.50
N PRO A 357 -8.77 34.56 1.16
CA PRO A 357 -7.84 33.92 0.22
C PRO A 357 -6.37 34.28 0.47
N GLU A 358 -6.10 35.52 0.89
CA GLU A 358 -4.76 36.01 1.22
C GLU A 358 -4.23 35.34 2.50
N ALA A 359 -5.07 35.21 3.53
CA ALA A 359 -4.71 34.51 4.77
C ALA A 359 -4.38 33.04 4.48
N ILE A 360 -5.18 32.37 3.66
CA ILE A 360 -4.94 31.00 3.21
C ILE A 360 -3.61 30.90 2.46
N ARG A 361 -3.36 31.80 1.50
CA ARG A 361 -2.11 31.84 0.73
C ARG A 361 -0.89 32.08 1.62
N SER A 362 -1.01 32.91 2.66
CA SER A 362 0.10 33.21 3.58
C SER A 362 0.59 31.99 4.39
N ARG A 363 -0.24 30.96 4.51
CA ARG A 363 0.09 29.69 5.19
C ARG A 363 0.58 28.60 4.23
N HIS A 364 0.71 28.90 2.94
CA HIS A 364 1.36 28.01 1.99
C HIS A 364 2.88 27.97 2.23
N THR A 365 3.53 26.86 1.88
CA THR A 365 5.00 26.76 1.93
C THR A 365 5.65 27.84 1.05
N ASN A 366 6.83 28.30 1.46
CA ASN A 366 7.64 29.31 0.77
C ASN A 366 9.10 28.84 0.55
N LEU A 367 9.34 27.55 0.66
CA LEU A 367 10.67 26.92 0.53
C LEU A 367 10.83 26.15 -0.80
N GLU A 368 9.98 26.44 -1.78
CA GLU A 368 9.96 25.82 -3.10
C GLU A 368 10.56 26.71 -4.18
#